data_AF-A0A351A1Z4-F1
#
_entry.id   AF-A0A351A1Z4-F1
#
_cell.length_a   1.000
_cell.length_b   1.000
_cell.length_c   1.000
_cell.angle_alpha   90.00
_cell.angle_beta   90.00
_cell.angle_gamma   90.00
#
_symmetry.space_group_name_H-M   'P 1'
#
loop_
_entity.id
_entity.type
_entity.pdbx_description
1 polymer ?
#
loop_
_entity_poly.entity_id
_entity_poly.type
_entity_poly.pdbx_seq_one_letter_code
_entity_poly.pdbx_strand_id
1 'polypeptide(L)'
;MHELAGIPHSSQHGGEPWVASLGGLLGIAIVVALTQGMVGSEAAVFVVPSLGAAAVIVFAAPHSQFAQPWPLLAGNMLSALVGVLSQLIIPDPTLAGAAAVGGAIGVMHLARCIHPPGGATALAAVVGGPAIHDLGFAYALYPVGLNCLILGATAILFNYPFPWRRYPASLTHYAPLPPGRGGGGYPLPGDEHVRKAMDELNVVLDVGTDELRQVVHRALAIAQSSADSRLPQVKAGHFYCNDRPGQQWSVRQIIDEHRSANPDEDIVIYRVVAGRGLDRTGRCTRIEFARWVGSEFRPRRQQR
;
A
#
# COMPACT_ATOMS: atom_id res chain seq x y z
N MET A 1 -16.81 -22.79 -8.96
CA MET A 1 -17.97 -21.87 -9.00
C MET A 1 -17.86 -20.73 -7.99
N HIS A 2 -17.23 -20.90 -6.82
CA HIS A 2 -17.03 -19.81 -5.85
C HIS A 2 -16.09 -18.67 -6.33
N GLU A 3 -15.05 -18.99 -7.11
CA GLU A 3 -14.10 -17.96 -7.61
C GLU A 3 -14.71 -17.04 -8.68
N LEU A 4 -15.58 -17.56 -9.55
CA LEU A 4 -16.29 -16.74 -10.55
C LEU A 4 -17.26 -15.73 -9.92
N ALA A 5 -17.74 -16.01 -8.71
CA ALA A 5 -18.63 -15.12 -7.96
C ALA A 5 -17.86 -14.07 -7.12
N GLY A 6 -16.51 -14.15 -7.08
CA GLY A 6 -15.69 -13.20 -6.32
C GLY A 6 -15.91 -13.24 -4.80
N ILE A 7 -16.42 -14.36 -4.25
CA ILE A 7 -16.66 -14.47 -2.80
C ILE A 7 -15.30 -14.59 -2.09
N PRO A 8 -14.94 -13.66 -1.18
CA PRO A 8 -13.64 -13.69 -0.51
C PRO A 8 -13.52 -14.88 0.44
N HIS A 9 -12.30 -15.39 0.58
CA HIS A 9 -11.97 -16.57 1.40
C HIS A 9 -11.50 -16.23 2.83
N SER A 10 -11.50 -14.96 3.23
CA SER A 10 -11.00 -14.53 4.55
C SER A 10 -12.04 -14.70 5.65
N SER A 11 -11.64 -15.31 6.76
CA SER A 11 -12.44 -15.37 7.98
C SER A 11 -12.30 -14.06 8.75
N GLN A 12 -13.41 -13.31 8.88
CA GLN A 12 -13.47 -12.14 9.75
C GLN A 12 -13.45 -12.56 11.23
N HIS A 13 -12.93 -11.70 12.11
CA HIS A 13 -13.09 -11.85 13.55
C HIS A 13 -14.59 -11.99 13.90
N GLY A 14 -14.97 -12.92 14.78
CA GLY A 14 -16.39 -13.22 15.04
C GLY A 14 -17.22 -12.01 15.53
N GLY A 15 -16.58 -11.00 16.12
CA GLY A 15 -17.22 -9.74 16.54
C GLY A 15 -17.19 -8.61 15.49
N GLU A 16 -16.35 -8.70 14.46
CA GLU A 16 -16.15 -7.63 13.47
C GLU A 16 -17.45 -7.23 12.75
N PRO A 17 -18.30 -8.18 12.27
CA PRO A 17 -19.55 -7.84 11.61
C PRO A 17 -20.50 -7.05 12.52
N TRP A 18 -20.55 -7.40 13.80
CA TRP A 18 -21.44 -6.76 14.77
C TRP A 18 -20.98 -5.34 15.10
N VAL A 19 -19.68 -5.16 15.34
CA VAL A 19 -19.11 -3.84 15.64
C VAL A 19 -19.24 -2.93 14.40
N ALA A 20 -18.95 -3.43 13.20
CA ALA A 20 -19.13 -2.70 11.95
C ALA A 20 -20.60 -2.30 11.72
N SER A 21 -21.54 -3.23 11.92
CA SER A 21 -22.98 -2.97 11.74
C SER A 21 -23.51 -1.94 12.73
N LEU A 22 -23.10 -2.03 14.00
CA LEU A 22 -23.48 -1.06 15.03
C LEU A 22 -22.90 0.33 14.76
N GLY A 23 -21.63 0.39 14.34
CA GLY A 23 -20.99 1.64 13.95
C GLY A 23 -21.69 2.29 12.76
N GLY A 24 -22.01 1.51 11.73
CA GLY A 24 -22.78 1.96 10.57
C GLY A 24 -24.16 2.49 10.95
N LEU A 25 -24.89 1.77 11.82
CA LEU A 25 -26.20 2.18 12.33
C LEU A 25 -26.13 3.52 13.08
N LEU A 26 -25.18 3.66 14.00
CA LEU A 26 -25.02 4.90 14.78
C LEU A 26 -24.58 6.06 13.87
N GLY A 27 -23.61 5.83 12.99
CA GLY A 27 -23.11 6.83 12.05
C GLY A 27 -24.21 7.35 11.13
N ILE A 28 -24.98 6.45 10.50
CA ILE A 28 -26.05 6.88 9.60
C ILE A 28 -27.22 7.51 10.34
N ALA A 29 -27.57 7.04 11.54
CA ALA A 29 -28.64 7.65 12.34
C ALA A 29 -28.32 9.10 12.70
N ILE A 30 -27.08 9.39 13.13
CA ILE A 30 -26.63 10.75 13.43
C ILE A 30 -26.67 11.63 12.17
N VAL A 31 -26.13 11.13 11.06
CA VAL A 31 -26.10 11.85 9.79
C VAL A 31 -27.51 12.16 9.28
N VAL A 32 -28.42 11.19 9.31
CA VAL A 32 -29.82 11.38 8.86
C VAL A 32 -30.54 12.41 9.72
N ALA A 33 -30.44 12.29 11.06
CA ALA A 33 -31.09 13.23 11.98
C ALA A 33 -30.63 14.68 11.74
N LEU A 34 -29.32 14.89 11.54
CA LEU A 34 -28.76 16.21 11.29
C LEU A 34 -29.10 16.72 9.89
N THR A 35 -28.99 15.86 8.86
CA THR A 35 -29.31 16.25 7.47
C THR A 35 -30.77 16.66 7.33
N GLN A 36 -31.69 15.94 7.95
CA GLN A 36 -33.12 16.29 7.94
C GLN A 36 -33.37 17.66 8.62
N GLY A 37 -32.69 17.95 9.73
CA GLY A 37 -32.77 19.24 10.39
C GLY A 37 -32.13 20.39 9.59
N MET A 38 -31.21 20.07 8.69
CA MET A 38 -30.45 21.03 7.89
C MET A 38 -31.15 21.44 6.59
N VAL A 39 -31.50 20.47 5.74
CA VAL A 39 -32.02 20.71 4.39
C VAL A 39 -33.49 20.29 4.22
N GLY A 40 -34.13 19.80 5.28
CA GLY A 40 -35.47 19.24 5.23
C GLY A 40 -35.51 17.79 4.75
N SER A 41 -36.65 17.13 4.97
CA SER A 41 -36.84 15.71 4.66
C SER A 41 -36.78 15.40 3.16
N GLU A 42 -37.29 16.29 2.31
CA GLU A 42 -37.32 16.08 0.84
C GLU A 42 -35.92 16.12 0.23
N ALA A 43 -35.10 17.12 0.58
CA ALA A 43 -33.73 17.23 0.08
C ALA A 43 -32.82 16.11 0.64
N ALA A 44 -33.08 15.66 1.87
CA ALA A 44 -32.31 14.59 2.50
C ALA A 44 -32.37 13.27 1.71
N VAL A 45 -33.48 12.97 1.01
CA VAL A 45 -33.64 11.74 0.21
C VAL A 45 -32.56 11.59 -0.86
N PHE A 46 -32.02 12.70 -1.38
CA PHE A 46 -31.00 12.67 -2.42
C PHE A 46 -29.57 12.55 -1.86
N VAL A 47 -29.33 13.05 -0.65
CA VAL A 47 -27.98 13.11 -0.06
C VAL A 47 -27.68 11.87 0.78
N VAL A 48 -28.69 11.37 1.51
CA VAL A 48 -28.56 10.25 2.45
C VAL A 48 -28.05 8.96 1.78
N PRO A 49 -28.46 8.56 0.56
CA PRO A 49 -27.96 7.33 -0.06
C PRO A 49 -26.44 7.31 -0.24
N SER A 50 -25.84 8.43 -0.66
CA SER A 50 -24.38 8.55 -0.77
C SER A 50 -23.70 8.41 0.60
N LEU A 51 -24.25 9.08 1.61
CA LEU A 51 -23.71 9.01 2.98
C LEU A 51 -23.87 7.62 3.60
N GLY A 52 -24.93 6.89 3.25
CA GLY A 52 -25.10 5.48 3.60
C GLY A 52 -23.97 4.62 3.02
N ALA A 53 -23.64 4.79 1.75
CA ALA A 53 -22.51 4.11 1.12
C ALA A 53 -21.16 4.50 1.77
N ALA A 54 -20.98 5.77 2.12
CA ALA A 54 -19.79 6.22 2.86
C ALA A 54 -19.70 5.55 4.24
N ALA A 55 -20.81 5.46 4.97
CA ALA A 55 -20.86 4.78 6.26
C ALA A 55 -20.50 3.29 6.13
N VAL A 56 -20.99 2.60 5.09
CA VAL A 56 -20.62 1.20 4.82
C VAL A 56 -19.10 1.05 4.70
N ILE A 57 -18.43 1.85 3.88
CA ILE A 57 -16.97 1.69 3.69
C ILE A 57 -16.22 2.07 4.97
N VAL A 58 -16.59 3.19 5.61
CA VAL A 58 -15.87 3.72 6.79
C VAL A 58 -16.02 2.79 8.01
N PHE A 59 -17.17 2.14 8.18
CA PHE A 59 -17.39 1.22 9.30
C PHE A 59 -17.15 -0.24 8.95
N ALA A 60 -17.33 -0.72 7.73
CA ALA A 60 -17.02 -2.12 7.39
C ALA A 60 -15.55 -2.33 7.05
N ALA A 61 -14.87 -1.30 6.54
CA ALA A 61 -13.47 -1.36 6.12
C ALA A 61 -12.70 -0.06 6.49
N PRO A 62 -12.53 0.26 7.79
CA PRO A 62 -11.91 1.51 8.23
C PRO A 62 -10.46 1.70 7.74
N HIS A 63 -9.76 0.62 7.42
CA HIS A 63 -8.39 0.65 6.89
C HIS A 63 -8.32 0.76 5.36
N SER A 64 -9.47 0.69 4.68
CA SER A 64 -9.51 0.89 3.24
C SER A 64 -8.94 2.25 2.88
N GLN A 65 -8.16 2.30 1.81
CA GLN A 65 -7.65 3.56 1.27
C GLN A 65 -8.80 4.51 0.92
N PHE A 66 -9.95 3.97 0.48
CA PHE A 66 -11.14 4.73 0.12
C PHE A 66 -11.95 5.24 1.34
N ALA A 67 -11.74 4.65 2.52
CA ALA A 67 -12.37 5.09 3.77
C ALA A 67 -11.65 6.28 4.41
N GLN A 68 -10.38 6.53 4.06
CA GLN A 68 -9.53 7.48 4.79
C GLN A 68 -10.10 8.91 4.76
N PRO A 69 -9.75 9.77 5.74
CA PRO A 69 -10.36 11.09 5.88
C PRO A 69 -10.24 11.98 4.65
N TRP A 70 -9.12 11.89 3.91
CA TRP A 70 -8.91 12.69 2.69
C TRP A 70 -9.89 12.29 1.57
N PRO A 71 -9.97 11.02 1.14
CA PRO A 71 -11.04 10.54 0.27
C PRO A 71 -12.45 10.87 0.76
N LEU A 72 -12.79 10.61 2.03
CA LEU A 72 -14.12 10.87 2.57
C LEU A 72 -14.53 12.34 2.39
N LEU A 73 -13.65 13.28 2.77
CA LEU A 73 -13.97 14.70 2.74
C LEU A 73 -13.78 15.28 1.32
N ALA A 74 -12.56 15.23 0.78
CA ALA A 74 -12.24 15.84 -0.50
C ALA A 74 -12.95 15.13 -1.67
N GLY A 75 -13.08 13.81 -1.62
CA GLY A 75 -13.77 13.04 -2.66
C GLY A 75 -15.23 13.44 -2.78
N ASN A 76 -15.96 13.53 -1.67
CA ASN A 76 -17.36 13.98 -1.71
C ASN A 76 -17.50 15.47 -2.08
N MET A 77 -16.68 16.35 -1.50
CA MET A 77 -16.77 17.80 -1.78
C MET A 77 -16.45 18.12 -3.25
N LEU A 78 -15.36 17.56 -3.81
CA LEU A 78 -15.00 17.77 -5.21
C LEU A 78 -16.06 17.17 -6.14
N SER A 79 -16.58 15.99 -5.81
CA SER A 79 -17.66 15.38 -6.59
C SER A 79 -18.94 16.22 -6.58
N ALA A 80 -19.31 16.80 -5.43
CA ALA A 80 -20.43 17.72 -5.32
C ALA A 80 -20.23 18.97 -6.21
N LEU A 81 -19.03 19.56 -6.22
CA LEU A 81 -18.71 20.71 -7.08
C LEU A 81 -18.84 20.37 -8.57
N VAL A 82 -18.33 19.20 -8.99
CA VAL A 82 -18.45 18.73 -10.38
C VAL A 82 -19.91 18.43 -10.74
N GLY A 83 -20.68 17.87 -9.81
CA GLY A 83 -22.11 17.63 -9.98
C GLY A 83 -22.89 18.92 -10.20
N VAL A 84 -22.70 19.91 -9.34
CA VAL A 84 -23.31 21.25 -9.49
C VAL A 84 -22.90 21.90 -10.80
N LEU A 85 -21.60 21.84 -11.16
CA LEU A 85 -21.12 22.40 -12.43
C LEU A 85 -21.79 21.74 -13.64
N SER A 86 -21.95 20.42 -13.60
CA SER A 86 -22.60 19.66 -14.67
C SER A 86 -24.09 20.00 -14.78
N GLN A 87 -24.77 20.12 -13.64
CA GLN A 87 -26.17 20.54 -13.56
C GLN A 87 -26.40 21.95 -14.15
N LEU A 88 -25.46 22.87 -13.94
CA LEU A 88 -25.57 24.25 -14.44
C LEU A 88 -25.28 24.39 -15.94
N ILE A 89 -24.38 23.56 -16.48
CA ILE A 89 -23.88 23.72 -17.86
C ILE A 89 -24.63 22.84 -18.86
N ILE A 90 -25.14 21.68 -18.43
CA ILE A 90 -25.71 20.66 -19.32
C ILE A 90 -27.23 20.63 -19.17
N PRO A 91 -28.00 21.02 -20.20
CA PRO A 91 -29.47 21.11 -20.09
C PRO A 91 -30.18 19.75 -19.99
N ASP A 92 -29.63 18.70 -20.63
CA ASP A 92 -30.20 17.35 -20.54
C ASP A 92 -29.79 16.70 -19.20
N PRO A 93 -30.73 16.38 -18.30
CA PRO A 93 -30.42 15.79 -17.00
C PRO A 93 -29.70 14.44 -17.09
N THR A 94 -29.97 13.66 -18.14
CA THR A 94 -29.33 12.35 -18.33
C THR A 94 -27.85 12.52 -18.64
N LEU A 95 -27.53 13.37 -19.61
CA LEU A 95 -26.16 13.71 -19.96
C LEU A 95 -25.44 14.45 -18.81
N ALA A 96 -26.14 15.34 -18.10
CA ALA A 96 -25.61 16.04 -16.94
C ALA A 96 -25.21 15.06 -15.83
N GLY A 97 -26.05 14.05 -15.55
CA GLY A 97 -25.75 13.00 -14.58
C GLY A 97 -24.54 12.16 -14.98
N ALA A 98 -24.47 11.74 -16.26
CA ALA A 98 -23.33 10.99 -16.77
C ALA A 98 -22.01 11.81 -16.70
N ALA A 99 -22.06 13.08 -17.09
CA ALA A 99 -20.92 13.99 -17.03
C ALA A 99 -20.49 14.28 -15.58
N ALA A 100 -21.45 14.44 -14.66
CA ALA A 100 -21.20 14.65 -13.24
C ALA A 100 -20.41 13.46 -12.65
N VAL A 101 -20.89 12.24 -12.85
CA VAL A 101 -20.24 11.03 -12.32
C VAL A 101 -18.88 10.81 -12.98
N GLY A 102 -18.79 10.86 -14.31
CA GLY A 102 -17.53 10.67 -15.03
C GLY A 102 -16.48 11.74 -14.69
N GLY A 103 -16.91 13.00 -14.61
CA GLY A 103 -16.07 14.11 -14.20
C GLY A 103 -15.60 13.99 -12.75
N ALA A 104 -16.49 13.59 -11.84
CA ALA A 104 -16.15 13.36 -10.44
C ALA A 104 -15.10 12.26 -10.30
N ILE A 105 -15.23 11.15 -11.04
CA ILE A 105 -14.21 10.09 -11.08
C ILE A 105 -12.86 10.66 -11.54
N GLY A 106 -12.84 11.45 -12.62
CA GLY A 106 -11.61 12.07 -13.13
C GLY A 106 -10.96 13.00 -12.12
N VAL A 107 -11.73 13.91 -11.50
CA VAL A 107 -11.23 14.84 -10.50
C VAL A 107 -10.72 14.12 -9.25
N MET A 108 -11.41 13.07 -8.80
CA MET A 108 -10.95 12.26 -7.67
C MET A 108 -9.64 11.53 -7.95
N HIS A 109 -9.42 11.04 -9.17
CA HIS A 109 -8.13 10.46 -9.57
C HIS A 109 -7.01 11.51 -9.50
N LEU A 110 -7.24 12.70 -10.05
CA LEU A 110 -6.26 13.78 -10.06
C LEU A 110 -5.91 14.27 -8.64
N ALA A 111 -6.92 14.40 -7.78
CA ALA A 111 -6.75 14.82 -6.38
C ALA A 111 -6.33 13.67 -5.44
N ARG A 112 -6.19 12.44 -5.95
CA ARG A 112 -5.87 11.22 -5.18
C ARG A 112 -6.81 11.01 -3.99
N CYS A 113 -8.11 11.25 -4.21
CA CYS A 113 -9.15 11.21 -3.19
C CYS A 113 -10.34 10.35 -3.65
N ILE A 114 -10.07 9.23 -4.34
CA ILE A 114 -11.13 8.32 -4.79
C ILE A 114 -11.93 7.86 -3.59
N HIS A 115 -13.20 8.26 -3.58
CA HIS A 115 -14.18 7.86 -2.61
C HIS A 115 -15.43 7.48 -3.40
N PRO A 116 -15.69 6.17 -3.63
CA PRO A 116 -16.77 5.73 -4.51
C PRO A 116 -18.15 6.38 -4.23
N PRO A 117 -18.55 6.64 -2.96
CA PRO A 117 -19.78 7.39 -2.66
C PRO A 117 -19.84 8.79 -3.29
N GLY A 118 -18.69 9.43 -3.55
CA GLY A 118 -18.60 10.71 -4.25
C GLY A 118 -19.31 10.71 -5.60
N GLY A 119 -19.32 9.59 -6.34
CA GLY A 119 -20.08 9.48 -7.58
C GLY A 119 -21.59 9.69 -7.36
N ALA A 120 -22.16 9.10 -6.31
CA ALA A 120 -23.56 9.30 -5.94
C ALA A 120 -23.81 10.74 -5.46
N THR A 121 -22.85 11.35 -4.75
CA THR A 121 -22.90 12.78 -4.36
C THR A 121 -22.95 13.70 -5.59
N ALA A 122 -22.14 13.44 -6.61
CA ALA A 122 -22.18 14.20 -7.87
C ALA A 122 -23.53 14.05 -8.58
N LEU A 123 -24.05 12.83 -8.66
CA LEU A 123 -25.34 12.56 -9.29
C LEU A 123 -26.50 13.22 -8.54
N ALA A 124 -26.46 13.23 -7.20
CA ALA A 124 -27.46 13.88 -6.36
C ALA A 124 -27.57 15.39 -6.62
N ALA A 125 -26.47 16.07 -6.95
CA ALA A 125 -26.50 17.48 -7.35
C ALA A 125 -27.29 17.70 -8.64
N VAL A 126 -27.32 16.72 -9.55
CA VAL A 126 -28.05 16.79 -10.81
C VAL A 126 -29.53 16.44 -10.61
N VAL A 127 -29.83 15.34 -9.90
CA VAL A 127 -31.20 14.82 -9.78
C VAL A 127 -31.99 15.34 -8.57
N GLY A 128 -31.34 16.11 -7.68
CA GLY A 128 -31.88 16.50 -6.37
C GLY A 128 -33.03 17.51 -6.37
N GLY A 129 -33.50 17.94 -7.53
CA GLY A 129 -34.61 18.89 -7.67
C GLY A 129 -34.32 20.30 -7.11
N PRO A 130 -35.34 21.17 -7.01
CA PRO A 130 -35.17 22.57 -6.62
C PRO A 130 -34.45 22.75 -5.28
N ALA A 131 -34.79 21.93 -4.28
CA ALA A 131 -34.19 22.04 -2.94
C ALA A 131 -32.66 21.83 -2.92
N ILE A 132 -32.11 21.05 -3.86
CA ILE A 132 -30.66 20.87 -4.01
C ILE A 132 -30.09 21.87 -5.03
N HIS A 133 -30.82 22.15 -6.12
CA HIS A 133 -30.37 23.09 -7.15
C HIS A 133 -30.22 24.52 -6.61
N ASP A 134 -31.12 24.96 -5.73
CA ASP A 134 -31.09 26.29 -5.11
C ASP A 134 -29.87 26.50 -4.18
N LEU A 135 -29.28 25.43 -3.66
CA LEU A 135 -28.04 25.49 -2.89
C LEU A 135 -26.84 25.86 -3.78
N GLY A 136 -26.89 25.54 -5.07
CA GLY A 136 -25.77 25.71 -6.00
C GLY A 136 -24.47 25.13 -5.42
N PHE A 137 -23.38 25.88 -5.50
CA PHE A 137 -22.08 25.44 -4.96
C PHE A 137 -22.05 25.30 -3.43
N ALA A 138 -23.01 25.89 -2.71
CA ALA A 138 -23.12 25.70 -1.28
C ALA A 138 -23.41 24.22 -0.93
N TYR A 139 -24.04 23.46 -1.84
CA TYR A 139 -24.28 22.01 -1.71
C TYR A 139 -23.04 21.24 -1.25
N ALA A 140 -21.87 21.59 -1.80
CA ALA A 140 -20.60 20.93 -1.50
C ALA A 140 -20.14 21.15 -0.05
N LEU A 141 -20.39 22.34 0.52
CA LEU A 141 -20.06 22.64 1.91
C LEU A 141 -21.18 22.17 2.86
N TYR A 142 -22.42 22.47 2.47
CA TYR A 142 -23.65 22.19 3.20
C TYR A 142 -24.71 21.65 2.23
N PRO A 143 -25.16 20.39 2.36
CA PRO A 143 -24.95 19.50 3.50
C PRO A 143 -23.72 18.57 3.39
N VAL A 144 -23.08 18.46 2.22
CA VAL A 144 -22.12 17.37 1.94
C VAL A 144 -20.90 17.40 2.85
N GLY A 145 -20.15 18.51 2.87
CA GLY A 145 -18.94 18.65 3.68
C GLY A 145 -19.20 18.46 5.17
N LEU A 146 -20.27 19.06 5.69
CA LEU A 146 -20.64 18.92 7.11
C LEU A 146 -20.95 17.46 7.47
N ASN A 147 -21.72 16.76 6.64
CA ASN A 147 -22.03 15.36 6.86
C ASN A 147 -20.78 14.47 6.81
N CYS A 148 -19.83 14.76 5.92
CA CYS A 148 -18.55 14.05 5.87
C CYS A 148 -17.73 14.26 7.16
N LEU A 149 -17.72 15.49 7.71
CA LEU A 149 -17.05 15.79 8.97
C LEU A 149 -17.70 15.05 10.15
N ILE A 150 -19.03 15.03 10.23
CA ILE A 150 -19.77 14.33 11.27
C ILE A 150 -19.54 12.82 11.18
N LEU A 151 -19.67 12.25 9.98
CA LEU A 151 -19.46 10.82 9.76
C LEU A 151 -18.01 10.42 10.08
N GLY A 152 -17.04 11.23 9.63
CA GLY A 152 -15.62 11.02 9.94
C GLY A 152 -15.32 11.12 11.43
N ALA A 153 -15.85 12.12 12.13
CA ALA A 153 -15.69 12.27 13.58
C ALA A 153 -16.31 11.08 14.33
N THR A 154 -17.51 10.65 13.92
CA THR A 154 -18.19 9.48 14.50
C THR A 154 -17.35 8.22 14.27
N ALA A 155 -16.79 8.04 13.08
CA ALA A 155 -15.93 6.91 12.76
C ALA A 155 -14.63 6.90 13.58
N ILE A 156 -13.99 8.06 13.77
CA ILE A 156 -12.81 8.17 14.63
C ILE A 156 -13.19 7.75 16.06
N LEU A 157 -14.22 8.37 16.64
CA LEU A 157 -14.63 8.12 18.02
C LEU A 157 -15.06 6.67 18.26
N PHE A 158 -15.85 6.11 17.35
CA PHE A 158 -16.38 4.75 17.47
C PHE A 158 -15.29 3.69 17.30
N ASN A 159 -14.34 3.90 16.38
CA ASN A 159 -13.28 2.94 16.10
C ASN A 159 -12.06 3.07 17.03
N TYR A 160 -11.90 4.20 17.72
CA TYR A 160 -10.76 4.47 18.61
C TYR A 160 -10.51 3.39 19.69
N PRO A 161 -11.54 2.84 20.37
CA PRO A 161 -11.34 1.85 21.44
C PRO A 161 -10.83 0.49 20.94
N PHE A 162 -10.90 0.20 19.64
CA PHE A 162 -10.58 -1.09 19.05
C PHE A 162 -9.21 -1.02 18.35
N PRO A 163 -8.13 -1.58 18.93
CA PRO A 163 -6.78 -1.47 18.36
C PRO A 163 -6.67 -1.96 16.90
N TRP A 164 -7.46 -2.96 16.52
CA TRP A 164 -7.48 -3.53 15.18
C TRP A 164 -8.35 -2.76 14.18
N ARG A 165 -9.14 -1.74 14.61
CA ARG A 165 -10.04 -0.95 13.74
C ARG A 165 -9.71 0.54 13.73
N ARG A 166 -8.64 0.96 14.40
CA ARG A 166 -8.31 2.39 14.59
C ARG A 166 -8.39 3.17 13.28
N TYR A 167 -9.18 4.24 13.32
CA TYR A 167 -9.41 5.13 12.19
C TYR A 167 -9.01 6.57 12.58
N PRO A 168 -8.22 7.29 11.76
CA PRO A 168 -7.62 6.87 10.49
C PRO A 168 -6.51 5.83 10.65
N ALA A 169 -6.13 5.18 9.54
CA ALA A 169 -5.10 4.14 9.52
C ALA A 169 -3.73 4.61 10.05
N SER A 170 -3.45 5.92 10.05
CA SER A 170 -2.24 6.50 10.64
C SER A 170 -2.15 6.34 12.16
N LEU A 171 -3.26 6.04 12.85
CA LEU A 171 -3.29 5.75 14.29
C LEU A 171 -2.94 4.29 14.61
N THR A 172 -2.93 3.42 13.60
CA THR A 172 -2.54 2.02 13.72
C THR A 172 -1.02 1.93 13.84
N HIS A 173 -0.53 1.47 14.99
CA HIS A 173 0.90 1.26 15.20
C HIS A 173 1.25 -0.15 14.79
N TYR A 174 2.00 -0.29 13.69
CA TYR A 174 2.65 -1.56 13.37
C TYR A 174 3.82 -1.77 14.33
N ALA A 175 3.85 -2.93 14.99
CA ALA A 175 5.01 -3.29 15.80
C ALA A 175 6.25 -3.33 14.90
N PRO A 176 7.36 -2.66 15.29
CA PRO A 176 8.61 -2.77 14.54
C PRO A 176 9.00 -4.24 14.43
N LEU A 177 9.29 -4.70 13.22
CA LEU A 177 9.88 -6.03 13.04
C LEU A 177 11.18 -6.07 13.86
N PRO A 178 11.40 -7.10 14.69
CA PRO A 178 12.66 -7.24 15.40
C PRO A 178 13.81 -7.21 14.38
N PRO A 179 14.93 -6.53 14.69
CA PRO A 179 16.04 -6.40 13.75
C PRO A 179 16.45 -7.80 13.28
N GLY A 180 16.33 -8.01 11.97
CA GLY A 180 16.68 -9.28 11.35
C GLY A 180 18.09 -9.66 11.75
N ARG A 181 18.28 -10.88 12.26
CA ARG A 181 19.62 -11.40 12.54
C ARG A 181 20.36 -11.47 11.20
N GLY A 182 21.26 -10.51 10.97
CA GLY A 182 22.08 -10.47 9.76
C GLY A 182 22.85 -11.79 9.62
N GLY A 183 22.49 -12.58 8.61
CA GLY A 183 23.16 -13.85 8.32
C GLY A 183 22.19 -15.00 8.09
N GLY A 184 21.55 -15.01 6.92
CA GLY A 184 20.76 -16.15 6.46
C GLY A 184 19.73 -15.67 5.45
N GLY A 185 19.84 -16.14 4.20
CA GLY A 185 18.76 -15.95 3.23
C GLY A 185 17.50 -16.59 3.79
N TYR A 186 16.47 -15.80 4.06
CA TYR A 186 15.16 -16.36 4.38
C TYR A 186 14.66 -17.15 3.17
N PRO A 187 14.10 -18.35 3.37
CA PRO A 187 13.44 -19.05 2.27
C PRO A 187 12.30 -18.18 1.72
N LEU A 188 12.13 -18.19 0.40
CA LEU A 188 11.03 -17.48 -0.25
C LEU A 188 9.69 -18.00 0.33
N PRO A 189 8.81 -17.12 0.85
CA PRO A 189 7.55 -17.55 1.41
C PRO A 189 6.66 -18.15 0.32
N GLY A 190 6.23 -19.40 0.54
CA GLY A 190 5.14 -20.04 -0.24
C GLY A 190 3.75 -19.52 0.15
N ASP A 191 2.73 -19.92 -0.60
CA ASP A 191 1.37 -19.35 -0.51
C ASP A 191 0.72 -19.58 0.87
N GLU A 192 1.00 -20.72 1.51
CA GLU A 192 0.54 -21.01 2.87
C GLU A 192 1.10 -20.01 3.89
N HIS A 193 2.36 -19.60 3.74
CA HIS A 193 3.00 -18.64 4.65
C HIS A 193 2.43 -17.24 4.45
N VAL A 194 2.18 -16.84 3.20
CA VAL A 194 1.56 -15.54 2.89
C VAL A 194 0.13 -15.51 3.43
N ARG A 195 -0.65 -16.57 3.21
CA ARG A 195 -2.02 -16.70 3.73
C ARG A 195 -2.06 -16.65 5.26
N LYS A 196 -1.20 -17.42 5.93
CA LYS A 196 -1.12 -17.42 7.39
C LYS A 196 -0.70 -16.05 7.95
N ALA A 197 0.24 -15.37 7.30
CA ALA A 197 0.62 -14.02 7.68
C ALA A 197 -0.52 -13.00 7.46
N MET A 198 -1.31 -13.15 6.39
CA MET A 198 -2.52 -12.32 6.17
C MET A 198 -3.57 -12.55 7.26
N ASP A 199 -3.81 -13.80 7.65
CA ASP A 199 -4.71 -14.15 8.75
C ASP A 199 -4.22 -13.57 10.10
N GLU A 200 -2.92 -13.64 10.37
CA GLU A 200 -2.30 -13.11 11.60
C GLU A 200 -2.25 -11.58 11.66
N LEU A 201 -2.00 -10.92 10.52
CA LEU A 201 -1.93 -9.45 10.44
C LEU A 201 -3.29 -8.79 10.53
N ASN A 202 -4.39 -9.54 10.33
CA ASN A 202 -5.76 -9.05 10.46
C ASN A 202 -6.02 -7.75 9.66
N VAL A 203 -5.30 -7.58 8.54
CA VAL A 203 -5.49 -6.47 7.60
C VAL A 203 -6.22 -7.02 6.39
N VAL A 204 -7.41 -6.47 6.13
CA VAL A 204 -8.11 -6.69 4.85
C VAL A 204 -7.31 -5.94 3.78
N LEU A 205 -6.41 -6.64 3.11
CA LEU A 205 -5.74 -6.16 1.91
C LEU A 205 -6.59 -6.54 0.69
N ASP A 206 -6.98 -5.55 -0.11
CA ASP A 206 -7.64 -5.75 -1.40
C ASP A 206 -6.64 -6.24 -2.48
N VAL A 207 -5.76 -7.17 -2.11
CA VAL A 207 -4.69 -7.71 -2.96
C VAL A 207 -4.71 -9.22 -2.84
N GLY A 208 -4.77 -9.93 -3.98
CA GLY A 208 -4.74 -11.38 -3.99
C GLY A 208 -3.44 -11.95 -3.44
N THR A 209 -3.46 -13.16 -2.88
CA THR A 209 -2.26 -13.85 -2.37
C THR A 209 -1.14 -13.91 -3.41
N ASP A 210 -1.49 -14.17 -4.68
CA ASP A 210 -0.54 -14.25 -5.79
C ASP A 210 0.10 -12.90 -6.13
N GLU A 211 -0.69 -11.82 -6.11
CA GLU A 211 -0.20 -10.46 -6.35
C GLU A 211 0.76 -10.05 -5.22
N LEU A 212 0.39 -10.33 -3.96
CA LEU A 212 1.26 -10.05 -2.82
C LEU A 212 2.58 -10.83 -2.90
N ARG A 213 2.52 -12.10 -3.30
CA ARG A 213 3.72 -12.92 -3.55
C ARG A 213 4.57 -12.32 -4.68
N GLN A 214 3.95 -11.85 -5.76
CA GLN A 214 4.66 -11.22 -6.86
C GLN A 214 5.37 -9.94 -6.40
N VAL A 215 4.70 -9.12 -5.59
CA VAL A 215 5.30 -7.91 -4.98
C VAL A 215 6.50 -8.28 -4.12
N VAL A 216 6.37 -9.26 -3.22
CA VAL A 216 7.49 -9.72 -2.36
C VAL A 216 8.66 -10.23 -3.20
N HIS A 217 8.39 -11.07 -4.20
CA HIS A 217 9.44 -11.60 -5.08
C HIS A 217 10.17 -10.48 -5.84
N ARG A 218 9.43 -9.50 -6.38
CA ARG A 218 10.02 -8.35 -7.06
C ARG A 218 10.82 -7.47 -6.10
N ALA A 219 10.31 -7.23 -4.88
CA ALA A 219 11.02 -6.45 -3.88
C ALA A 219 12.35 -7.12 -3.50
N LEU A 220 12.36 -8.45 -3.30
CA LEU A 220 13.59 -9.20 -3.05
C LEU A 220 14.57 -9.13 -4.22
N ALA A 221 14.10 -9.26 -5.46
CA ALA A 221 14.94 -9.12 -6.64
C ALA A 221 15.56 -7.71 -6.76
N ILE A 222 14.78 -6.66 -6.48
CA ILE A 222 15.26 -5.26 -6.46
C ILE A 222 16.28 -5.04 -5.33
N ALA A 223 16.05 -5.61 -4.15
CA ALA A 223 16.97 -5.52 -3.03
C ALA A 223 18.30 -6.23 -3.35
N GLN A 224 18.23 -7.39 -3.99
CA GLN A 224 19.42 -8.14 -4.39
C GLN A 224 20.22 -7.42 -5.47
N SER A 225 19.59 -6.88 -6.51
CA SER A 225 20.28 -6.10 -7.54
C SER A 225 20.92 -4.81 -6.97
N SER A 226 20.21 -4.15 -6.04
CA SER A 226 20.74 -2.99 -5.32
C SER A 226 21.92 -3.33 -4.42
N ALA A 227 21.96 -4.54 -3.84
CA ALA A 227 23.11 -5.03 -3.07
C ALA A 227 24.29 -5.38 -3.99
N ASP A 228 24.01 -6.05 -5.11
CA ASP A 228 25.04 -6.49 -6.05
C ASP A 228 25.74 -5.31 -6.75
N SER A 229 25.02 -4.23 -7.04
CA SER A 229 25.61 -2.99 -7.58
C SER A 229 26.57 -2.26 -6.64
N ARG A 230 26.51 -2.52 -5.32
CA ARG A 230 27.41 -1.94 -4.32
C ARG A 230 28.66 -2.80 -4.09
N LEU A 231 28.76 -3.95 -4.73
CA LEU A 231 29.90 -4.86 -4.56
C LEU A 231 31.19 -4.24 -5.12
N PRO A 232 32.34 -4.51 -4.47
CA PRO A 232 33.62 -4.01 -4.92
C PRO A 232 33.98 -4.61 -6.30
N GLN A 233 34.51 -3.77 -7.19
CA GLN A 233 35.04 -4.25 -8.48
C GLN A 233 36.35 -4.99 -8.26
N VAL A 234 36.32 -6.31 -8.43
CA VAL A 234 37.50 -7.16 -8.27
C VAL A 234 38.27 -7.32 -9.59
N LYS A 235 39.60 -7.26 -9.49
CA LYS A 235 40.56 -7.29 -10.61
C LYS A 235 41.54 -8.46 -10.48
N ALA A 236 41.89 -9.08 -11.60
CA ALA A 236 42.96 -10.07 -11.65
C ALA A 236 44.31 -9.52 -11.19
N GLY A 237 45.10 -10.34 -10.50
CA GLY A 237 46.40 -9.99 -9.93
C GLY A 237 46.36 -9.34 -8.54
N HIS A 238 45.17 -8.92 -8.07
CA HIS A 238 45.00 -8.26 -6.76
C HIS A 238 44.70 -9.28 -5.64
N PHE A 239 44.91 -8.84 -4.40
CA PHE A 239 44.70 -9.62 -3.18
C PHE A 239 43.51 -9.07 -2.40
N TYR A 240 42.64 -9.95 -1.93
CA TYR A 240 41.43 -9.58 -1.21
C TYR A 240 41.31 -10.41 0.07
N CYS A 241 40.85 -9.77 1.15
CA CYS A 241 40.53 -10.42 2.42
C CYS A 241 39.03 -10.40 2.64
N ASN A 242 38.51 -11.42 3.33
CA ASN A 242 37.10 -11.46 3.72
C ASN A 242 36.79 -10.78 5.05
N ASP A 243 37.80 -10.26 5.77
CA ASP A 243 37.70 -9.61 7.08
C ASP A 243 36.91 -10.39 8.14
N ARG A 244 36.80 -11.71 7.98
CA ARG A 244 36.10 -12.57 8.94
C ARG A 244 37.03 -12.91 10.10
N PRO A 245 36.54 -12.96 11.35
CA PRO A 245 37.36 -13.31 12.49
C PRO A 245 37.65 -14.82 12.57
N GLY A 246 38.76 -15.15 13.24
CA GLY A 246 39.10 -16.51 13.64
C GLY A 246 39.35 -17.46 12.47
N GLN A 247 38.84 -18.69 12.57
CA GLN A 247 39.10 -19.75 11.59
C GLN A 247 38.44 -19.54 10.22
N GLN A 248 37.58 -18.53 10.06
CA GLN A 248 36.99 -18.19 8.76
C GLN A 248 37.79 -17.15 7.99
N TRP A 249 38.80 -16.54 8.62
CA TRP A 249 39.68 -15.57 7.99
C TRP A 249 40.45 -16.19 6.82
N SER A 250 40.48 -15.49 5.69
CA SER A 250 41.22 -15.94 4.51
C SER A 250 41.56 -14.76 3.60
N VAL A 251 42.73 -14.84 2.95
CA VAL A 251 43.16 -13.92 1.90
C VAL A 251 43.28 -14.70 0.59
N ARG A 252 42.66 -14.18 -0.46
CA ARG A 252 42.64 -14.77 -1.80
C ARG A 252 43.25 -13.81 -2.80
N GLN A 253 44.12 -14.34 -3.65
CA GLN A 253 44.63 -13.64 -4.83
C GLN A 253 43.85 -14.13 -6.04
N ILE A 254 43.35 -13.20 -6.87
CA ILE A 254 42.80 -13.57 -8.18
C ILE A 254 43.99 -13.84 -9.11
N ILE A 255 44.15 -15.07 -9.55
CA ILE A 255 45.27 -15.50 -10.41
C ILE A 255 44.91 -15.43 -11.89
N ASP A 256 43.63 -15.61 -12.23
CA ASP A 256 43.14 -15.58 -13.60
C ASP A 256 41.65 -15.21 -13.64
N GLU A 257 41.15 -14.73 -14.77
CA GLU A 257 39.75 -14.36 -14.95
C GLU A 257 39.22 -14.66 -16.36
N HIS A 258 37.96 -15.07 -16.44
CA HIS A 258 37.20 -15.18 -17.68
C HIS A 258 36.04 -14.20 -17.64
N ARG A 259 36.04 -13.21 -18.54
CA ARG A 259 35.00 -12.18 -18.62
C ARG A 259 33.91 -12.58 -19.61
N SER A 260 32.66 -12.55 -19.17
CA SER A 260 31.48 -12.72 -20.01
C SER A 260 30.46 -11.61 -19.73
N ALA A 261 29.59 -11.32 -20.69
CA ALA A 261 28.43 -10.47 -20.47
C ALA A 261 27.34 -11.17 -19.64
N ASN A 262 27.36 -12.50 -19.62
CA ASN A 262 26.51 -13.32 -18.76
C ASN A 262 27.12 -13.42 -17.36
N PRO A 263 26.44 -12.96 -16.28
CA PRO A 263 26.97 -13.00 -14.92
C PRO A 263 27.34 -14.40 -14.40
N ASP A 264 26.64 -15.44 -14.88
CA ASP A 264 26.91 -16.83 -14.48
C ASP A 264 28.20 -17.39 -15.13
N GLU A 265 28.67 -16.75 -16.19
CA GLU A 265 29.88 -17.12 -16.93
C GLU A 265 31.06 -16.18 -16.66
N ASP A 266 30.86 -15.03 -16.01
CA ASP A 266 31.97 -14.16 -15.56
C ASP A 266 32.64 -14.78 -14.32
N ILE A 267 33.72 -15.54 -14.56
CA ILE A 267 34.37 -16.40 -13.58
C ILE A 267 35.72 -15.81 -13.17
N VAL A 268 36.02 -15.86 -11.88
CA VAL A 268 37.35 -15.58 -11.33
C VAL A 268 37.97 -16.85 -10.76
N ILE A 269 39.24 -17.07 -11.09
CA ILE A 269 40.07 -18.14 -10.54
C ILE A 269 40.98 -17.53 -9.49
N TYR A 270 40.94 -18.08 -8.28
CA TYR A 270 41.70 -17.55 -7.15
C TYR A 270 42.56 -18.61 -6.49
N ARG A 271 43.64 -18.16 -5.84
CA ARG A 271 44.47 -18.95 -4.93
C ARG A 271 44.36 -18.37 -3.52
N VAL A 272 44.17 -19.23 -2.52
CA VAL A 272 44.23 -18.82 -1.12
C VAL A 272 45.69 -18.65 -0.71
N VAL A 273 46.09 -17.44 -0.36
CA VAL A 273 47.48 -17.09 -0.01
C VAL A 273 47.69 -16.98 1.50
N ALA A 274 46.62 -16.86 2.28
CA ALA A 274 46.67 -16.86 3.74
C ALA A 274 45.35 -17.34 4.34
N GLY A 275 45.41 -17.93 5.54
CA GLY A 275 44.25 -18.31 6.33
C GLY A 275 43.61 -19.63 5.90
N ARG A 276 42.28 -19.74 6.05
CA ARG A 276 41.53 -20.98 5.85
C ARG A 276 41.67 -21.50 4.42
N GLY A 277 42.18 -22.71 4.28
CA GLY A 277 42.33 -23.37 2.97
C GLY A 277 43.56 -22.88 2.19
N LEU A 278 44.62 -22.47 2.90
CA LEU A 278 45.93 -22.11 2.36
C LEU A 278 46.37 -23.06 1.23
N ASP A 279 46.97 -22.48 0.19
CA ASP A 279 47.48 -23.14 -1.03
C ASP A 279 46.42 -23.82 -1.91
N ARG A 280 45.14 -23.73 -1.56
CA ARG A 280 44.07 -24.20 -2.44
C ARG A 280 43.75 -23.17 -3.52
N THR A 281 43.53 -23.66 -4.72
CA THR A 281 42.94 -22.91 -5.83
C THR A 281 41.47 -23.24 -5.98
N GLY A 282 40.66 -22.25 -6.34
CA GLY A 282 39.23 -22.41 -6.60
C GLY A 282 38.78 -21.51 -7.75
N ARG A 283 37.56 -21.75 -8.22
CA ARG A 283 36.86 -20.90 -9.18
C ARG A 283 35.47 -20.56 -8.65
N CYS A 284 35.00 -19.35 -8.89
CA CYS A 284 33.64 -18.90 -8.57
C CYS A 284 33.25 -17.76 -9.52
N THR A 285 31.98 -17.36 -9.53
CA THR A 285 31.60 -16.18 -10.31
C THR A 285 32.22 -14.91 -9.70
N ARG A 286 32.36 -13.86 -10.50
CA ARG A 286 32.90 -12.58 -10.04
C ARG A 286 32.03 -11.98 -8.94
N ILE A 287 30.70 -12.12 -9.04
CA ILE A 287 29.74 -11.66 -8.03
C ILE A 287 29.93 -12.43 -6.72
N GLU A 288 30.06 -13.76 -6.78
CA GLU A 288 30.34 -14.57 -5.59
C GLU A 288 31.64 -14.17 -4.91
N PHE A 289 32.67 -13.90 -5.69
CA PHE A 289 33.95 -13.43 -5.15
C PHE A 289 33.81 -12.05 -4.53
N ALA A 290 33.15 -11.11 -5.21
CA ALA A 290 32.95 -9.75 -4.71
C ALA A 290 32.09 -9.71 -3.43
N ARG A 291 31.09 -10.60 -3.29
CA ARG A 291 30.34 -10.80 -2.03
C ARG A 291 31.19 -11.37 -0.90
N TRP A 292 32.27 -12.09 -1.22
CA TRP A 292 33.22 -12.63 -0.24
C TRP A 292 34.24 -11.59 0.24
N VAL A 293 34.54 -10.55 -0.56
CA VAL A 293 35.51 -9.50 -0.23
C VAL A 293 34.99 -8.60 0.90
N GLY A 294 35.81 -8.43 1.94
CA GLY A 294 35.70 -7.35 2.93
C GLY A 294 36.61 -6.18 2.58
N SER A 295 37.89 -6.45 2.30
CA SER A 295 38.89 -5.42 2.00
C SER A 295 39.89 -5.85 0.93
N GLU A 296 40.44 -4.87 0.20
CA GLU A 296 41.52 -5.08 -0.79
C GLU A 296 42.89 -4.85 -0.13
N PHE A 297 43.79 -5.83 -0.29
CA PHE A 297 45.17 -5.75 0.18
C PHE A 297 46.11 -5.40 -0.97
N ARG A 298 46.97 -4.41 -0.75
CA ARG A 298 48.13 -4.16 -1.61
C ARG A 298 49.37 -4.79 -0.98
N PRO A 299 50.07 -5.71 -1.67
CA PRO A 299 51.29 -6.28 -1.12
C PRO A 299 52.32 -5.15 -0.91
N ARG A 300 52.87 -5.07 0.31
CA ARG A 300 53.95 -4.14 0.64
C ARG A 300 55.18 -4.61 -0.14
N ARG A 301 55.61 -3.87 -1.17
CA ARG A 301 56.87 -4.16 -1.88
C ARG A 301 57.98 -4.26 -0.83
N GLN A 302 58.60 -5.42 -0.69
CA GLN A 302 59.86 -5.55 0.04
C GLN A 302 60.87 -4.62 -0.64
N GLN A 303 61.19 -3.51 0.02
CA GLN A 303 62.45 -2.82 -0.25
C GLN A 303 63.55 -3.81 0.13
N ARG A 304 64.31 -4.24 -0.88
CA ARG A 304 65.51 -5.04 -0.72
C ARG A 304 66.58 -4.24 0.02
#